data_AF-A0AAJ1TFD3-F1
#
_entry.id   AF-A0AAJ1TFD3-F1
#
_cell.length_a   1.000
_cell.length_b   1.000
_cell.length_c   1.000
_cell.angle_alpha   90.00
_cell.angle_beta   90.00
_cell.angle_gamma   90.00
#
_symmetry.space_group_name_H-M   'P 1'
#
loop_
_entity.id
_entity.type
_entity.pdbx_description
1 polymer ?
#
loop_
_entity_poly.entity_id
_entity_poly.type
_entity_poly.pdbx_seq_one_letter_code
_entity_poly.pdbx_strand_id
1 'polypeptide(L)'
;MKKQIKTNCLRRLLTTGDGIRGYSEYVSSTEKYGIKRADHYYRSKLYQINEAMKKLSFLENAVLRETYFYEERQPVMLVCERIGMTERSYYRIKREAVEKLAFYLNIK
;
A
#
# COMPACT_ATOMS: atom_id res chain seq x y z
N MET A 1 -43.78 20.93 -14.36
CA MET A 1 -42.41 21.50 -14.35
C MET A 1 -41.70 21.11 -13.06
N LYS A 2 -40.59 20.38 -13.17
CA LYS A 2 -39.77 19.89 -12.05
C LYS A 2 -39.08 21.06 -11.35
N LYS A 3 -39.02 21.07 -10.01
CA LYS A 3 -37.90 21.67 -9.26
C LYS A 3 -37.84 21.20 -7.79
N GLN A 4 -36.86 20.33 -7.56
CA GLN A 4 -35.92 20.24 -6.44
C GLN A 4 -36.44 19.81 -5.06
N ILE A 5 -36.20 18.52 -4.81
CA ILE A 5 -36.27 17.83 -3.52
C ILE A 5 -35.06 18.23 -2.67
N LYS A 6 -35.35 18.64 -1.42
CA LYS A 6 -34.39 18.78 -0.31
C LYS A 6 -33.81 17.40 0.04
N THR A 7 -32.48 17.28 0.12
CA THR A 7 -31.77 16.40 1.07
C THR A 7 -30.27 16.69 1.02
N ASN A 8 -29.83 17.67 1.80
CA ASN A 8 -28.40 17.92 2.06
C ASN A 8 -28.09 17.53 3.51
N CYS A 9 -28.33 16.25 3.83
CA CYS A 9 -28.40 15.73 5.20
C CYS A 9 -27.25 14.77 5.59
N LEU A 10 -26.09 14.80 4.91
CA LEU A 10 -24.97 13.90 5.23
C LEU A 10 -23.60 14.60 5.30
N ARG A 11 -23.55 15.83 5.82
CA ARG A 11 -22.27 16.54 6.10
C ARG A 11 -22.10 16.94 7.57
N ARG A 12 -22.72 16.22 8.50
CA ARG A 12 -22.69 16.57 9.93
C ARG A 12 -22.47 15.35 10.83
N LEU A 13 -21.23 14.88 10.84
CA LEU A 13 -20.59 14.09 11.91
C LEU A 13 -19.13 14.57 11.90
N LEU A 14 -18.70 15.69 12.51
CA LEU A 14 -18.81 16.15 13.90
C LEU A 14 -18.48 15.03 14.89
N THR A 15 -17.20 14.94 15.28
CA THR A 15 -16.64 15.53 16.52
C THR A 15 -17.01 14.73 17.77
N THR A 16 -16.14 13.80 18.14
CA THR A 16 -15.88 13.49 19.54
C THR A 16 -14.51 14.05 19.87
N GLY A 17 -14.51 15.09 20.69
CA GLY A 17 -13.31 15.52 21.38
C GLY A 17 -13.14 14.64 22.61
N ASP A 18 -11.95 14.04 22.72
CA ASP A 18 -11.33 13.71 24.00
C ASP A 18 -9.97 14.37 24.03
N GLY A 19 -9.66 15.00 25.17
CA GLY A 19 -8.78 16.14 25.25
C GLY A 19 -7.29 15.84 25.12
N ILE A 20 -6.66 16.50 24.16
CA ILE A 20 -5.31 17.05 24.32
C ILE A 20 -5.41 18.53 23.92
N ARG A 21 -5.62 19.39 24.92
CA ARG A 21 -5.56 20.85 24.77
C ARG A 21 -4.10 21.28 24.79
N GLY A 22 -3.59 21.71 23.65
CA GLY A 22 -2.32 22.44 23.53
C GLY A 22 -1.72 22.31 22.13
N TYR A 23 -1.70 23.41 21.37
CA TYR A 23 -1.12 23.58 20.02
C TYR A 23 -2.00 23.17 18.82
N SER A 24 -3.20 23.74 18.74
CA SER A 24 -3.80 24.10 17.44
C SER A 24 -3.39 25.53 17.14
N GLU A 25 -3.06 25.82 15.88
CA GLU A 25 -2.74 27.15 15.31
C GLU A 25 -1.25 27.41 15.12
N TYR A 26 -0.63 26.67 14.21
CA TYR A 26 0.27 27.18 13.15
C TYR A 26 0.74 25.92 12.41
N VAL A 27 -0.14 25.30 11.60
CA VAL A 27 0.35 24.37 10.58
C VAL A 27 1.08 25.25 9.57
N SER A 28 2.38 25.44 9.82
CA SER A 28 3.26 26.29 9.04
C SER A 28 3.07 25.93 7.57
N SER A 29 3.07 26.92 6.68
CA SER A 29 3.05 26.64 5.24
C SER A 29 4.13 25.60 4.90
N THR A 30 5.30 25.72 5.53
CA THR A 30 6.41 24.76 5.47
C THR A 30 6.02 23.34 5.88
N GLU A 31 5.23 23.16 6.93
CA GLU A 31 4.74 21.85 7.39
C GLU A 31 3.75 21.25 6.39
N LYS A 32 2.80 22.04 5.87
CA LYS A 32 1.87 21.60 4.81
C LYS A 32 2.62 21.18 3.55
N TYR A 33 3.64 21.95 3.15
CA TYR A 33 4.50 21.60 2.02
C TYR A 33 5.39 20.39 2.32
N GLY A 34 5.76 20.16 3.57
CA GLY A 34 6.45 18.96 4.03
C GLY A 34 5.60 17.71 3.84
N ILE A 35 4.36 17.73 4.34
CA ILE A 35 3.40 16.62 4.21
C ILE A 35 3.12 16.33 2.73
N LYS A 36 2.85 17.35 1.90
CA LYS A 36 2.60 17.16 0.46
C LYS A 36 3.79 16.55 -0.28
N ARG A 37 5.02 16.93 0.08
CA ARG A 37 6.24 16.36 -0.52
C ARG A 37 6.42 14.90 -0.12
N ALA A 38 6.21 14.58 1.16
CA ALA A 38 6.28 13.20 1.64
C ALA A 38 5.22 12.32 0.96
N ASP A 39 3.98 12.81 0.84
CA ASP A 39 2.88 12.07 0.21
C ASP A 39 3.13 11.84 -1.29
N HIS A 40 3.64 12.87 -1.99
CA HIS A 40 4.06 12.74 -3.38
C HIS A 40 5.18 11.71 -3.56
N TYR A 41 6.20 11.75 -2.70
CA TYR A 41 7.30 10.78 -2.73
C TYR A 41 6.80 9.36 -2.52
N TYR A 42 5.93 9.15 -1.52
CA TYR A 42 5.34 7.84 -1.23
C TYR A 42 4.56 7.30 -2.44
N ARG A 43 3.67 8.11 -3.03
CA ARG A 43 2.90 7.73 -4.22
C ARG A 43 3.78 7.40 -5.42
N SER A 44 4.84 8.19 -5.64
CA SER A 44 5.80 7.94 -6.72
C SER A 44 6.51 6.60 -6.55
N LYS A 45 6.92 6.26 -5.32
CA LYS A 45 7.54 4.95 -5.01
C LYS A 45 6.57 3.79 -5.16
N LEU A 46 5.33 3.93 -4.68
CA LEU A 46 4.30 2.92 -4.89
C LEU A 46 4.03 2.70 -6.38
N TYR A 47 3.99 3.75 -7.19
CA TYR A 47 3.83 3.62 -8.64
C TYR A 47 4.98 2.81 -9.26
N GLN A 48 6.23 3.10 -8.92
CA GLN A 48 7.40 2.35 -9.40
C GLN A 48 7.33 0.86 -9.01
N ILE A 49 6.95 0.57 -7.76
CA ILE A 49 6.79 -0.82 -7.28
C ILE A 49 5.68 -1.53 -8.06
N ASN A 50 4.53 -0.89 -8.24
CA ASN A 50 3.40 -1.47 -8.98
C ASN A 50 3.76 -1.75 -10.45
N GLU A 51 4.48 -0.83 -11.12
CA GLU A 51 4.95 -1.05 -12.48
C GLU A 51 6.01 -2.17 -12.57
N ALA A 52 6.89 -2.28 -11.58
CA ALA A 52 7.85 -3.39 -11.50
C ALA A 52 7.13 -4.74 -11.29
N MET A 53 6.12 -4.79 -10.42
CA MET A 53 5.32 -5.98 -10.18
C MET A 53 4.55 -6.43 -11.43
N LYS A 54 4.03 -5.51 -12.25
CA LYS A 54 3.35 -5.86 -13.52
C LYS A 54 4.25 -6.60 -14.51
N LYS A 55 5.57 -6.46 -14.40
CA LYS A 55 6.55 -7.14 -15.26
C LYS A 55 6.89 -8.55 -14.79
N LEU A 56 6.48 -8.93 -13.59
CA LEU A 56 6.65 -10.29 -13.07
C LEU A 56 5.59 -11.22 -13.64
N SER A 57 5.91 -12.51 -13.71
CA SER A 57 4.94 -13.55 -14.03
C SER A 57 3.85 -13.65 -12.95
N PHE A 58 2.74 -14.30 -13.31
CA PHE A 58 1.62 -14.52 -12.40
C PHE A 58 2.05 -15.21 -11.09
N LEU A 59 2.86 -16.27 -11.19
CA LEU A 59 3.31 -17.04 -10.03
C LEU A 59 4.25 -16.23 -9.13
N GLU A 60 5.17 -15.45 -9.72
CA GLU A 60 6.07 -14.57 -8.96
C GLU A 60 5.28 -13.49 -8.19
N ASN A 61 4.28 -12.89 -8.85
CA ASN A 61 3.38 -11.94 -8.21
C ASN A 61 2.58 -12.57 -7.06
N ALA A 62 2.03 -13.77 -7.26
CA ALA A 62 1.28 -14.48 -6.23
C ALA A 62 2.16 -14.75 -4.99
N VAL A 63 3.38 -15.27 -5.21
CA VAL A 63 4.33 -15.55 -4.13
C VAL A 63 4.67 -14.28 -3.35
N LEU A 64 4.95 -13.17 -4.02
CA LEU A 64 5.31 -11.93 -3.34
C LEU A 64 4.14 -11.31 -2.57
N ARG A 65 2.92 -11.32 -3.14
CA ARG A 65 1.73 -10.81 -2.46
C ARG A 65 1.43 -11.60 -1.19
N GLU A 66 1.38 -12.93 -1.28
CA GLU A 66 1.14 -13.78 -0.11
C GLU A 66 2.24 -13.68 0.95
N THR A 67 3.46 -13.36 0.55
CA THR A 67 4.59 -13.27 1.50
C THR A 67 4.70 -11.90 2.18
N TYR A 68 4.41 -10.80 1.48
CA TYR A 68 4.77 -9.45 1.93
C TYR A 68 3.62 -8.46 2.05
N PHE A 69 2.45 -8.73 1.46
CA PHE A 69 1.35 -7.76 1.39
C PHE A 69 0.28 -7.98 2.48
N TYR A 70 0.46 -9.02 3.29
CA TYR A 70 -0.32 -9.24 4.50
C TYR A 70 0.32 -8.49 5.67
N GLU A 71 -0.51 -7.90 6.53
CA GLU A 71 -0.06 -7.21 7.75
C GLU A 71 0.72 -8.16 8.67
N GLU A 72 0.28 -9.42 8.73
CA GLU A 72 0.95 -10.48 9.47
C GLU A 72 1.73 -11.40 8.54
N ARG A 73 2.99 -11.66 8.92
CA ARG A 73 3.85 -12.60 8.21
C ARG A 73 3.25 -14.01 8.29
N GLN A 74 2.77 -14.50 7.15
CA GLN A 74 2.22 -15.85 7.05
C GLN A 74 3.34 -16.90 7.09
N PRO A 75 3.13 -18.05 7.75
CA PRO A 75 4.07 -19.17 7.68
C PRO A 75 4.13 -19.72 6.26
N VAL A 76 5.33 -20.13 5.83
CA VAL A 76 5.61 -20.56 4.45
C VAL A 76 4.72 -21.72 4.01
N MET A 77 4.41 -22.65 4.92
CA MET A 77 3.53 -23.78 4.62
C MET A 77 2.12 -23.32 4.19
N LEU A 78 1.52 -22.34 4.89
CA LEU A 78 0.20 -21.84 4.53
C LEU A 78 0.21 -21.09 3.20
N VAL A 79 1.28 -20.36 2.90
CA VAL A 79 1.45 -19.70 1.60
C VAL A 79 1.58 -20.73 0.48
N CYS A 80 2.36 -21.79 0.70
CA CYS A 80 2.53 -22.89 -0.25
C CYS A 80 1.20 -23.61 -0.51
N GLU A 81 0.41 -23.87 0.54
CA GLU A 81 -0.90 -24.51 0.44
C GLU A 81 -1.89 -23.67 -0.37
N ARG A 82 -1.99 -22.35 -0.10
CA ARG A 82 -2.88 -21.44 -0.83
C ARG A 82 -2.56 -21.34 -2.32
N ILE A 83 -1.26 -21.29 -2.67
CA ILE A 83 -0.83 -21.14 -4.07
C ILE A 83 -0.71 -22.52 -4.75
N GLY A 84 -0.84 -23.62 -4.01
CA GLY A 84 -0.75 -24.98 -4.55
C GLY A 84 0.66 -25.36 -5.01
N MET A 85 1.69 -25.00 -4.23
CA MET A 85 3.09 -25.26 -4.58
C MET A 85 3.86 -25.98 -3.47
N THR A 86 4.97 -26.60 -3.83
CA THR A 86 5.91 -27.18 -2.86
C THR A 86 6.83 -26.10 -2.29
N GLU A 87 7.32 -26.32 -1.07
CA GLU A 87 8.23 -25.38 -0.39
C GLU A 87 9.51 -25.09 -1.19
N ARG A 88 10.08 -26.12 -1.84
CA ARG A 88 11.26 -25.96 -2.70
C ARG A 88 10.97 -25.04 -3.89
N SER A 89 9.81 -25.21 -4.54
CA SER A 89 9.39 -24.37 -5.65
C SER A 89 9.09 -22.94 -5.19
N TYR A 90 8.47 -22.78 -4.01
CA TYR A 90 8.24 -21.49 -3.38
C TYR A 90 9.54 -20.71 -3.20
N TYR A 91 10.57 -21.29 -2.58
CA TYR A 91 11.82 -20.58 -2.34
C TYR A 91 12.55 -20.21 -3.64
N ARG A 92 12.49 -21.08 -4.66
CA ARG A 92 13.08 -20.79 -5.97
C ARG A 92 12.39 -19.60 -6.62
N ILE A 93 11.06 -19.64 -6.75
CA ILE A 93 10.28 -18.57 -7.38
C ILE A 93 10.40 -17.27 -6.58
N LYS A 94 10.37 -17.35 -5.25
CA LYS A 94 10.54 -16.19 -4.38
C LYS A 94 11.89 -15.51 -4.62
N ARG A 95 12.97 -16.27 -4.69
CA ARG A 95 14.31 -15.74 -4.93
C ARG A 95 14.37 -15.05 -6.29
N GLU A 96 13.92 -15.72 -7.35
CA GLU A 96 13.90 -15.17 -8.71
C GLU A 96 13.04 -13.89 -8.80
N ALA A 97 11.87 -13.89 -8.16
CA ALA A 97 10.97 -12.74 -8.13
C ALA A 97 11.60 -11.52 -7.43
N VAL A 98 12.30 -11.74 -6.31
CA VAL A 98 13.00 -10.68 -5.57
C VAL A 98 14.17 -10.13 -6.38
N GLU A 99 14.97 -11.00 -7.01
CA GLU A 99 16.09 -10.58 -7.87
C GLU A 99 15.59 -9.74 -9.07
N LYS A 100 14.50 -10.17 -9.72
CA LYS A 100 13.86 -9.41 -10.80
C LYS A 100 13.30 -8.07 -10.33
N LEU A 101 12.67 -8.02 -9.16
CA LEU A 101 12.20 -6.76 -8.58
C LEU A 101 13.35 -5.79 -8.28
N ALA A 102 14.42 -6.27 -7.66
CA ALA A 102 15.59 -5.46 -7.37
C ALA A 102 16.17 -4.87 -8.66
N PHE A 103 16.26 -5.69 -9.72
CA PHE A 103 16.66 -5.26 -11.04
C PHE A 103 15.74 -4.17 -11.62
N TYR A 104 14.42 -4.38 -11.63
CA TYR A 104 13.47 -3.40 -12.17
C TYR A 104 13.42 -2.09 -11.38
N LEU A 105 13.68 -2.14 -10.08
CA LEU A 105 13.72 -0.97 -9.20
C LEU A 105 15.09 -0.29 -9.16
N ASN A 106 16.09 -0.83 -9.87
CA ASN A 106 17.49 -0.38 -9.85
C ASN A 106 18.06 -0.30 -8.42
N ILE A 107 17.70 -1.27 -7.57
CA ILE A 107 18.25 -1.42 -6.23
C ILE A 107 19.45 -2.36 -6.37
N LYS A 108 20.65 -1.81 -6.24
CA LYS A 108 21.92 -2.57 -6.24
C LYS A 108 22.26 -3.04 -4.84
#